data_AF-A0A368KQB8-F1
#
_entry.id   AF-A0A368KQB8-F1
#
_cell.length_a   1.000
_cell.length_b   1.000
_cell.length_c   1.000
_cell.angle_alpha   90.00
_cell.angle_beta   90.00
_cell.angle_gamma   90.00
#
_symmetry.space_group_name_H-M   'P 1'
#
loop_
_entity.id
_entity.type
_entity.pdbx_description
1 polymer ?
#
loop_
_entity_poly.entity_id
_entity_poly.type
_entity_poly.pdbx_seq_one_letter_code
_entity_poly.pdbx_strand_id
1 'polypeptide(L)'
;MIIDLQADAETIYNYLQERIDEYPEYINAGPGEDEDPIALITFGYEADQTGWVALVFDTRPDASPDGEWNAFIEDNWLEFPEWKEAIDMLYDEDEPEPIDLVLPDGTKQRVTQDDDGLTEAIGDMLKDLLLKARKAKRFDELPLAEDCFMGVEDHNGVYGWPEWEKRHKEGKVA
;
A
#
# COMPACT_ATOMS: atom_id res chain seq x y z
N MET A 1 4.84 20.25 10.90
CA MET A 1 5.72 19.28 10.20
C MET A 1 5.42 19.28 8.71
N ILE A 2 6.35 18.82 7.86
CA ILE A 2 6.07 18.57 6.43
C ILE A 2 6.27 17.07 6.16
N ILE A 3 5.27 16.41 5.59
CA ILE A 3 5.36 15.04 5.05
C ILE A 3 5.37 15.10 3.53
N ASP A 4 6.40 14.52 2.91
CA ASP A 4 6.58 14.55 1.46
C ASP A 4 6.17 13.21 0.83
N LEU A 5 4.87 13.04 0.60
CA LEU A 5 4.32 11.84 -0.04
C LEU A 5 4.77 11.71 -1.50
N GLN A 6 5.28 12.77 -2.12
CA GLN A 6 5.88 12.64 -3.45
C GLN A 6 7.21 11.88 -3.38
N ALA A 7 8.06 12.18 -2.40
CA ALA A 7 9.30 11.44 -2.17
C ALA A 7 9.02 10.00 -1.70
N ASP A 8 8.05 9.82 -0.81
CA ASP A 8 7.65 8.49 -0.34
C ASP A 8 7.10 7.64 -1.49
N ALA A 9 6.26 8.23 -2.37
CA ALA A 9 5.75 7.57 -3.56
C ALA A 9 6.86 7.09 -4.50
N GLU A 10 7.93 7.86 -4.67
CA GLU A 10 9.07 7.44 -5.49
C GLU A 10 9.78 6.23 -4.87
N THR A 11 10.02 6.28 -3.55
CA THR A 11 10.65 5.19 -2.81
C THR A 11 9.83 3.90 -2.90
N ILE A 12 8.52 3.98 -2.61
CA ILE A 12 7.62 2.83 -2.62
C ILE A 12 7.45 2.29 -4.05
N TYR A 13 7.42 3.15 -5.06
CA TYR A 13 7.33 2.69 -6.45
C TYR A 13 8.61 2.00 -6.94
N ASN A 14 9.77 2.40 -6.44
CA ASN A 14 11.02 1.68 -6.71
C ASN A 14 11.00 0.30 -6.05
N TYR A 15 10.56 0.22 -4.80
CA TYR A 15 10.40 -1.06 -4.09
C TYR A 15 9.40 -1.99 -4.79
N LEU A 16 8.25 -1.48 -5.23
CA LEU A 16 7.30 -2.25 -6.04
C LEU A 16 7.96 -2.84 -7.30
N GLN A 17 8.75 -2.05 -8.01
CA GLN A 17 9.42 -2.52 -9.22
C GLN A 17 10.48 -3.57 -8.91
N GLU A 18 11.30 -3.36 -7.89
CA GLU A 18 12.30 -4.32 -7.41
C GLU A 18 11.63 -5.66 -7.05
N ARG A 19 10.55 -5.62 -6.28
CA ARG A 19 9.76 -6.81 -5.90
C ARG A 19 9.17 -7.56 -7.09
N ILE A 20 8.76 -6.84 -8.13
CA ILE A 20 8.29 -7.45 -9.38
C ILE A 20 9.45 -8.11 -10.13
N ASP A 21 10.56 -7.39 -10.27
CA ASP A 21 11.73 -7.84 -11.05
C ASP A 21 12.42 -9.04 -10.40
N GLU A 22 12.45 -9.09 -9.06
CA GLU A 22 13.09 -10.17 -8.29
C GLU A 22 12.19 -11.38 -8.05
N TYR A 23 10.87 -11.26 -8.26
CA TYR A 23 9.91 -12.33 -8.00
C TYR A 23 10.32 -13.70 -8.59
N PRO A 24 10.85 -13.81 -9.83
CA PRO A 24 11.23 -15.10 -10.41
C PRO A 24 12.38 -15.82 -9.68
N GLU A 25 13.19 -15.12 -8.90
CA GLU A 25 14.31 -15.67 -8.13
C GLU A 25 14.01 -15.72 -6.62
N TYR A 26 12.91 -15.10 -6.20
CA TYR A 26 12.50 -14.91 -4.82
C TYR A 26 11.63 -16.07 -4.33
N ILE A 27 11.80 -16.43 -3.05
CA ILE A 27 10.87 -17.29 -2.32
C ILE A 27 9.77 -16.38 -1.82
N ASN A 28 8.53 -16.59 -2.25
CA ASN A 28 7.43 -15.67 -1.95
C ASN A 28 7.15 -15.68 -0.45
N ALA A 29 7.49 -14.60 0.25
CA ALA A 29 7.03 -14.40 1.63
C ALA A 29 5.57 -13.92 1.60
N GLY A 30 4.64 -14.79 1.24
CA GLY A 30 3.22 -14.45 1.20
C GLY A 30 2.33 -15.66 1.48
N PRO A 31 1.01 -15.44 1.61
CA PRO A 31 0.09 -16.56 1.78
C PRO A 31 0.07 -17.45 0.52
N GLY A 32 -0.03 -18.75 0.73
CA GLY A 32 -0.09 -19.76 -0.34
C GLY A 32 1.25 -20.47 -0.57
N GLU A 33 1.35 -21.15 -1.71
CA GLU A 33 2.56 -21.89 -2.12
C GLU A 33 3.29 -21.11 -3.23
N ASP A 34 4.62 -21.17 -3.26
CA ASP A 34 5.46 -20.43 -4.20
C ASP A 34 5.21 -20.82 -5.67
N GLU A 35 4.85 -22.07 -5.94
CA GLU A 35 4.61 -22.54 -7.31
C GLU A 35 3.26 -22.12 -7.89
N ASP A 36 2.35 -21.64 -7.03
CA ASP A 36 1.02 -21.21 -7.45
C ASP A 36 1.05 -19.78 -8.02
N PRO A 37 0.18 -19.48 -9.01
CA PRO A 37 0.13 -18.14 -9.58
C PRO A 37 -0.45 -17.12 -8.58
N ILE A 38 0.03 -15.88 -8.65
CA ILE A 38 -0.40 -14.77 -7.80
C ILE A 38 -1.87 -14.45 -8.09
N ALA A 39 -2.71 -14.59 -7.08
CA ALA A 39 -4.15 -14.31 -7.13
C ALA A 39 -4.49 -12.92 -6.59
N LEU A 40 -3.68 -12.39 -5.65
CA LEU A 40 -3.87 -11.05 -5.08
C LEU A 40 -2.54 -10.34 -4.83
N ILE A 41 -2.46 -9.08 -5.23
CA ILE A 41 -1.34 -8.17 -4.93
C ILE A 41 -1.83 -7.08 -3.97
N THR A 42 -1.28 -7.02 -2.76
CA THR A 42 -1.76 -6.10 -1.73
C THR A 42 -0.65 -5.17 -1.26
N PHE A 43 -0.92 -3.86 -1.29
CA PHE A 43 -0.25 -2.95 -0.38
C PHE A 43 -1.01 -2.91 0.94
N GLY A 44 -0.39 -3.43 1.99
CA GLY A 44 -0.81 -3.17 3.36
C GLY A 44 -0.05 -1.96 3.92
N TYR A 45 -0.66 -1.14 4.76
CA TYR A 45 0.05 -0.04 5.40
C TYR A 45 -0.52 0.30 6.78
N GLU A 46 0.26 1.04 7.56
CA GLU A 46 -0.11 1.51 8.90
C GLU A 46 0.65 2.82 9.15
N ALA A 47 0.00 3.82 9.74
CA ALA A 47 0.57 5.17 9.88
C ALA A 47 0.58 5.72 11.32
N ASP A 48 -0.15 5.11 12.26
CA ASP A 48 -0.44 5.63 13.61
C ASP A 48 0.53 5.08 14.68
N GLN A 49 0.95 3.82 14.57
CA GLN A 49 1.79 3.14 15.56
C GLN A 49 3.26 3.17 15.20
N THR A 50 3.61 2.82 13.97
CA THR A 50 5.00 2.67 13.54
C THR A 50 5.28 3.37 12.22
N GLY A 51 4.31 3.41 11.29
CA GLY A 51 4.53 3.98 9.97
C GLY A 51 5.27 3.00 9.07
N TRP A 52 4.54 2.24 8.25
CA TRP A 52 5.12 1.29 7.30
C TRP A 52 4.19 1.00 6.12
N VAL A 53 4.77 0.44 5.07
CA VAL A 53 4.08 -0.13 3.91
C VAL A 53 4.63 -1.52 3.63
N ALA A 54 3.77 -2.51 3.45
CA ALA A 54 4.12 -3.86 3.03
C ALA A 54 3.53 -4.19 1.65
N LEU A 55 4.31 -4.84 0.78
CA LEU A 55 3.82 -5.37 -0.50
C LEU A 55 3.80 -6.89 -0.45
N VAL A 56 2.61 -7.48 -0.50
CA VAL A 56 2.42 -8.92 -0.38
C VAL A 56 1.82 -9.48 -1.67
N PHE A 57 2.37 -10.61 -2.14
CA PHE A 57 1.82 -11.42 -3.21
C PHE A 57 1.17 -12.66 -2.59
N ASP A 58 -0.14 -12.80 -2.76
CA ASP A 58 -0.91 -13.94 -2.25
C ASP A 58 -1.21 -14.90 -3.41
N THR A 59 -0.72 -16.13 -3.28
CA THR A 59 -0.85 -17.20 -4.27
C THR A 59 -1.94 -18.20 -3.92
N ARG A 60 -2.68 -17.98 -2.82
CA ARG A 60 -3.83 -18.84 -2.48
C ARG A 60 -4.86 -18.79 -3.62
N PRO A 61 -5.36 -19.94 -4.09
CA PRO A 61 -6.38 -19.96 -5.16
C PRO A 61 -7.68 -19.21 -4.83
N ASP A 62 -7.98 -19.06 -3.55
CA ASP A 62 -9.13 -18.34 -3.01
C ASP A 62 -8.76 -17.01 -2.33
N ALA A 63 -7.59 -16.45 -2.66
CA ALA A 63 -7.10 -15.19 -2.11
C ALA A 63 -8.17 -14.08 -2.14
N SER A 64 -8.30 -13.39 -1.01
CA SER A 64 -9.26 -12.31 -0.84
C SER A 64 -8.71 -11.26 0.14
N PRO A 65 -9.28 -10.04 0.20
CA PRO A 65 -8.98 -9.07 1.25
C PRO A 65 -9.54 -9.56 2.59
N ASP A 66 -8.88 -10.55 3.19
CA ASP A 66 -9.24 -11.23 4.44
C ASP A 66 -8.27 -10.93 5.59
N GLY A 67 -7.25 -10.11 5.33
CA GLY A 67 -6.23 -9.72 6.31
C GLY A 67 -5.12 -10.74 6.52
N GLU A 68 -5.09 -11.88 5.83
CA GLU A 68 -4.04 -12.90 6.01
C GLU A 68 -2.62 -12.37 5.68
N TRP A 69 -2.54 -11.36 4.82
CA TRP A 69 -1.28 -10.67 4.49
C TRP A 69 -0.57 -10.10 5.73
N ASN A 70 -1.29 -9.82 6.83
CA ASN A 70 -0.71 -9.27 8.05
C ASN A 70 0.34 -10.19 8.69
N ALA A 71 0.25 -11.51 8.48
CA ALA A 71 1.24 -12.46 8.98
C ALA A 71 2.58 -12.40 8.22
N PHE A 72 2.65 -11.64 7.13
CA PHE A 72 3.78 -11.58 6.21
C PHE A 72 4.40 -10.17 6.16
N ILE A 73 4.17 -9.29 7.13
CA ILE A 73 4.66 -7.91 7.08
C ILE A 73 6.20 -7.84 7.14
N GLU A 74 6.83 -8.56 8.09
CA GLU A 74 8.26 -8.38 8.45
C GLU A 74 9.23 -8.56 7.28
N ASP A 75 8.92 -9.47 6.35
CA ASP A 75 9.77 -9.77 5.18
C ASP A 75 9.43 -8.90 3.95
N ASN A 76 8.42 -8.03 4.05
CA ASN A 76 7.82 -7.34 2.90
C ASN A 76 7.65 -5.83 3.08
N TRP A 77 8.21 -5.23 4.13
CA TRP A 77 7.90 -3.85 4.50
C TRP A 77 9.01 -2.81 4.28
N LEU A 78 8.59 -1.56 4.17
CA LEU A 78 9.39 -0.34 4.26
C LEU A 78 8.88 0.49 5.44
N GLU A 79 9.78 1.14 6.17
CA GLU A 79 9.46 2.00 7.31
C GLU A 79 9.39 3.48 6.92
N PHE A 80 8.41 4.18 7.49
CA PHE A 80 8.15 5.62 7.34
C PHE A 80 7.81 6.21 8.72
N PRO A 81 8.78 6.25 9.66
CA PRO A 81 8.53 6.68 11.04
C PRO A 81 7.97 8.11 11.13
N GLU A 82 8.24 8.95 10.14
CA GLU A 82 7.71 10.32 10.06
C GLU A 82 6.18 10.36 9.96
N TRP A 83 5.53 9.32 9.41
CA TRP A 83 4.07 9.26 9.36
C TRP A 83 3.48 9.17 10.76
N LYS A 84 4.08 8.33 11.60
CA LYS A 84 3.70 8.18 13.01
C LYS A 84 3.90 9.48 13.78
N GLU A 85 5.04 10.15 13.59
CA GLU A 85 5.30 11.46 14.20
C GLU A 85 4.25 12.50 13.78
N ALA A 86 3.82 12.47 12.51
CA ALA A 86 2.80 13.38 12.01
C ALA A 86 1.40 13.09 12.59
N ILE A 87 1.04 11.82 12.78
CA ILE A 87 -0.20 11.42 13.45
C ILE A 87 -0.18 11.83 14.93
N ASP A 88 0.93 11.56 15.65
CA ASP A 88 1.09 12.01 17.04
C ASP A 88 0.90 13.53 17.18
N MET A 89 1.45 14.32 16.25
CA MET A 89 1.26 15.78 16.23
C MET A 89 -0.19 16.18 15.96
N LEU A 90 -0.87 15.51 15.03
CA LEU A 90 -2.26 15.82 14.68
C LEU A 90 -3.22 15.53 15.83
N TYR A 91 -2.96 14.49 16.60
CA TYR A 91 -3.87 13.99 17.64
C TYR A 91 -3.33 14.13 19.07
N ASP A 92 -2.34 15.00 19.28
CA ASP A 92 -1.88 15.37 20.63
C ASP A 92 -3.08 15.91 21.45
N GLU A 93 -3.31 15.30 22.62
CA GLU A 93 -4.49 15.61 23.46
C GLU A 93 -4.45 17.04 24.03
N ASP A 94 -3.26 17.60 24.23
CA ASP A 94 -3.04 18.89 24.88
C ASP A 94 -2.89 20.03 23.86
N GLU A 95 -2.15 19.82 22.77
CA GLU A 95 -1.85 20.83 21.75
C GLU A 95 -1.76 20.22 20.34
N PRO A 96 -2.89 19.92 19.67
CA PRO A 96 -2.89 19.35 18.33
C PRO A 96 -2.31 20.35 17.32
N GLU A 97 -1.30 19.91 16.58
CA GLU A 97 -0.58 20.71 15.59
C GLU A 97 -0.89 20.27 14.16
N PRO A 98 -1.31 21.19 13.28
CA PRO A 98 -1.50 20.86 11.87
C PRO A 98 -0.17 20.51 11.17
N ILE A 99 -0.27 19.58 10.23
CA ILE A 99 0.83 19.19 9.34
C ILE A 99 0.60 19.69 7.92
N ASP A 100 1.66 19.82 7.15
CA ASP A 100 1.59 20.11 5.72
C ASP A 100 2.03 18.88 4.92
N LEU A 101 1.22 18.43 3.98
CA LEU A 101 1.54 17.36 3.05
C LEU A 101 2.01 17.93 1.72
N VAL A 102 3.01 17.30 1.10
CA VAL A 102 3.28 17.41 -0.33
C VAL A 102 2.75 16.13 -0.98
N LEU A 103 1.65 16.27 -1.73
CA LEU A 103 1.01 15.13 -2.39
C LEU A 103 1.84 14.65 -3.60
N PRO A 104 1.60 13.44 -4.12
CA PRO A 104 2.38 12.88 -5.23
C PRO A 104 2.43 13.76 -6.49
N ASP A 105 1.40 14.57 -6.75
CA ASP A 105 1.35 15.52 -7.87
C ASP A 105 2.09 16.85 -7.60
N GLY A 106 2.70 16.99 -6.43
CA GLY A 106 3.42 18.17 -5.96
C GLY A 106 2.52 19.26 -5.35
N THR A 107 1.20 19.05 -5.30
CA THR A 107 0.30 19.96 -4.61
C THR A 107 0.52 19.89 -3.10
N LYS A 108 0.21 20.99 -2.41
CA LYS A 108 0.36 21.09 -0.96
C LYS A 108 -0.99 21.13 -0.29
N GLN A 109 -1.16 20.33 0.74
CA GLN A 109 -2.37 20.27 1.55
C GLN A 109 -2.00 20.47 3.01
N ARG A 110 -2.74 21.33 3.71
CA ARG A 110 -2.64 21.43 5.16
C ARG A 110 -3.70 20.54 5.78
N VAL A 111 -3.31 19.72 6.76
CA VAL A 111 -4.16 18.76 7.46
C VAL A 111 -4.21 19.16 8.93
N THR A 112 -5.40 19.09 9.51
CA THR A 112 -5.69 19.32 10.93
C THR A 112 -6.28 18.05 11.55
N GLN A 113 -6.41 18.02 12.88
CA GLN A 113 -6.98 16.88 13.62
C GLN A 113 -8.38 16.44 13.13
N ASP A 114 -9.15 17.36 12.55
CA ASP A 114 -10.53 17.11 12.11
C ASP A 114 -10.58 16.46 10.70
N ASP A 115 -9.42 16.27 10.08
CA ASP A 115 -9.27 15.67 8.75
C ASP A 115 -8.72 14.24 8.87
N ASP A 116 -9.28 13.28 8.14
CA ASP A 116 -8.70 11.92 7.97
C ASP A 116 -7.47 11.92 7.02
N GLY A 117 -6.84 13.10 6.87
CA GLY A 117 -6.16 13.50 5.64
C GLY A 117 -4.82 12.82 5.37
N LEU A 118 -4.09 12.37 6.39
CA LEU A 118 -2.81 11.69 6.17
C LEU A 118 -3.04 10.22 5.79
N THR A 119 -3.81 9.47 6.59
CA THR A 119 -4.08 8.04 6.34
C THR A 119 -4.75 7.84 4.99
N GLU A 120 -5.74 8.65 4.63
CA GLU A 120 -6.41 8.57 3.33
C GLU A 120 -5.45 8.94 2.18
N ALA A 121 -4.62 9.98 2.35
CA ALA A 121 -3.64 10.38 1.34
C ALA A 121 -2.58 9.30 1.07
N ILE A 122 -2.14 8.57 2.10
CA ILE A 122 -1.23 7.43 1.94
C ILE A 122 -1.93 6.31 1.14
N GLY A 123 -3.17 5.94 1.51
CA GLY A 123 -3.94 4.92 0.80
C GLY A 123 -4.14 5.27 -0.68
N ASP A 124 -4.50 6.51 -0.97
CA ASP A 124 -4.66 7.02 -2.33
C ASP A 124 -3.35 7.03 -3.13
N MET A 125 -2.24 7.42 -2.50
CA MET A 125 -0.92 7.33 -3.11
C MET A 125 -0.60 5.88 -3.51
N LEU A 126 -0.75 4.92 -2.60
CA LEU A 126 -0.46 3.50 -2.86
C LEU A 126 -1.33 2.92 -3.98
N LYS A 127 -2.62 3.27 -3.99
CA LYS A 127 -3.55 2.92 -5.07
C LYS A 127 -3.03 3.45 -6.40
N ASP A 128 -2.64 4.72 -6.46
CA ASP A 128 -2.13 5.33 -7.68
C ASP A 128 -0.83 4.68 -8.17
N LEU A 129 0.03 4.21 -7.26
CA LEU A 129 1.23 3.44 -7.61
C LEU A 129 0.89 2.09 -8.27
N LEU A 130 -0.06 1.34 -7.73
CA LEU A 130 -0.56 0.09 -8.33
C LEU A 130 -1.16 0.34 -9.72
N LEU A 131 -1.99 1.38 -9.84
CA LEU A 131 -2.59 1.78 -11.11
C LEU A 131 -1.53 2.20 -12.14
N LYS A 132 -0.49 2.91 -11.70
CA LYS A 132 0.66 3.30 -12.53
C LYS A 132 1.42 2.08 -13.01
N ALA A 133 1.73 1.12 -12.14
CA ALA A 133 2.41 -0.12 -12.50
C ALA A 133 1.58 -0.97 -13.49
N ARG A 134 0.27 -1.09 -13.27
CA ARG A 134 -0.66 -1.75 -14.20
C ARG A 134 -0.68 -1.07 -15.57
N LYS A 135 -0.78 0.26 -15.61
CA LYS A 135 -0.76 1.03 -16.87
C LYS A 135 0.56 0.86 -17.62
N ALA A 136 1.66 0.72 -16.89
CA ALA A 136 2.99 0.45 -17.43
C ALA A 136 3.22 -1.04 -17.76
N LYS A 137 2.22 -1.91 -17.54
CA LYS A 137 2.29 -3.37 -17.77
C LYS A 137 3.41 -4.05 -17.00
N ARG A 138 3.78 -3.54 -15.83
CA ARG A 138 4.86 -4.12 -15.01
C ARG A 138 4.50 -5.52 -14.49
N PHE A 139 3.21 -5.77 -14.25
CA PHE A 139 2.75 -7.07 -13.77
C PHE A 139 2.71 -8.18 -14.86
N ASP A 140 2.87 -7.86 -16.15
CA ASP A 140 2.84 -8.86 -17.23
C ASP A 140 3.99 -9.89 -17.12
N GLU A 141 5.02 -9.58 -16.34
CA GLU A 141 6.20 -10.44 -16.10
C GLU A 141 5.97 -11.43 -14.94
N LEU A 142 4.92 -11.22 -14.14
CA LEU A 142 4.60 -12.08 -12.99
C LEU A 142 3.77 -13.30 -13.40
N PRO A 143 3.87 -14.42 -12.66
CA PRO A 143 2.99 -15.57 -12.83
C PRO A 143 1.60 -15.25 -12.23
N LEU A 144 0.76 -14.54 -12.96
CA LEU A 144 -0.57 -14.13 -12.48
C LEU A 144 -1.64 -15.20 -12.69
N ALA A 145 -2.56 -15.32 -11.74
CA ALA A 145 -3.80 -16.06 -11.93
C ALA A 145 -4.73 -15.31 -12.91
N GLU A 146 -5.64 -16.02 -13.58
CA GLU A 146 -6.55 -15.43 -14.59
C GLU A 146 -7.40 -14.27 -14.03
N ASP A 147 -7.85 -14.41 -12.77
CA ASP A 147 -8.69 -13.43 -12.08
C ASP A 147 -7.91 -12.58 -11.06
N CYS A 148 -6.58 -12.50 -11.21
CA CYS A 148 -5.71 -11.73 -10.33
C CYS A 148 -6.18 -10.28 -10.21
N PHE A 149 -6.25 -9.80 -8.97
CA PHE A 149 -6.58 -8.41 -8.66
C PHE A 149 -5.59 -7.83 -7.64
N MET A 150 -5.56 -6.51 -7.55
CA MET A 150 -4.69 -5.76 -6.66
C MET A 150 -5.49 -4.81 -5.78
N GLY A 151 -4.98 -4.51 -4.60
CA GLY A 151 -5.65 -3.65 -3.63
C GLY A 151 -4.69 -2.98 -2.64
N VAL A 152 -5.29 -2.07 -1.86
CA VAL A 152 -4.66 -1.35 -0.76
C VAL A 152 -5.54 -1.52 0.46
N GLU A 153 -4.95 -1.85 1.59
CA GLU A 153 -5.63 -2.01 2.87
C GLU A 153 -4.82 -1.31 3.97
N ASP A 154 -5.48 -0.42 4.71
CA ASP A 154 -4.94 0.03 6.00
C ASP A 154 -5.09 -1.09 7.02
N HIS A 155 -4.03 -1.36 7.78
CA HIS A 155 -4.01 -2.32 8.87
C HIS A 155 -5.14 -2.12 9.88
N ASN A 156 -5.53 -0.87 10.14
CA ASN A 156 -6.61 -0.55 11.07
C ASN A 156 -8.01 -0.48 10.41
N GLY A 157 -8.09 -0.70 9.09
CA GLY A 157 -9.34 -0.73 8.34
C GLY A 157 -9.96 0.64 8.03
N VAL A 158 -9.21 1.74 8.17
CA VAL A 158 -9.67 3.10 7.84
C VAL A 158 -9.76 3.30 6.33
N TYR A 159 -8.88 2.65 5.56
CA TYR A 159 -8.84 2.71 4.11
C TYR A 159 -8.89 1.33 3.49
N GLY A 160 -9.61 1.22 2.38
CA GLY A 160 -9.66 0.01 1.56
C GLY A 160 -9.97 0.33 0.10
N TRP A 161 -9.14 -0.17 -0.81
CA TRP A 161 -9.39 -0.10 -2.24
C TRP A 161 -9.00 -1.41 -2.94
N PRO A 162 -9.77 -1.89 -3.92
CA PRO A 162 -11.11 -1.42 -4.30
C PRO A 162 -12.17 -1.76 -3.24
N GLU A 163 -13.35 -1.14 -3.38
CA GLU A 163 -14.54 -1.65 -2.69
C GLU A 163 -14.74 -3.13 -3.01
N TRP A 164 -15.21 -3.91 -2.03
CA TRP A 164 -15.37 -5.37 -2.14
C TRP A 164 -16.04 -5.80 -3.45
N GLU A 165 -17.20 -5.23 -3.77
CA GLU A 165 -17.99 -5.56 -4.97
C GLU A 165 -17.31 -5.16 -6.30
N LYS A 166 -16.26 -4.34 -6.24
CA LYS A 166 -15.54 -3.79 -7.40
C LYS A 166 -14.13 -4.35 -7.55
N ARG A 167 -13.67 -5.23 -6.66
CA ARG A 167 -12.29 -5.75 -6.64
C ARG A 167 -11.81 -6.34 -7.97
N HIS A 168 -12.61 -7.20 -8.61
CA HIS A 168 -12.29 -7.79 -9.92
C HIS A 168 -12.58 -6.87 -11.12
N LYS A 169 -12.97 -5.61 -10.88
CA LYS A 169 -13.20 -4.61 -11.93
C LYS A 169 -12.19 -3.48 -11.87
N GLU A 170 -12.06 -2.86 -10.70
CA GLU A 170 -11.14 -1.73 -10.48
C GLU A 170 -9.72 -2.21 -10.16
N GLY A 171 -9.61 -3.29 -9.39
CA GLY A 171 -8.35 -3.91 -9.00
C GLY A 171 -7.84 -4.95 -9.98
N LYS A 172 -8.60 -5.32 -11.01
CA LYS A 172 -8.15 -6.35 -11.97
C LYS A 172 -6.79 -6.01 -12.57
N VAL A 173 -5.85 -6.95 -12.54
CA VAL A 173 -4.48 -6.70 -13.03
C VAL A 173 -4.41 -6.76 -14.56
N ALA A 174 -5.06 -7.76 -15.19
CA ALA A 174 -5.05 -8.00 -16.64
C ALA A 174 -6.46 -8.03 -17.28
#